data_AF-A0A9E2ZZ66-F1
#
_entry.id   AF-A0A9E2ZZ66-F1
#
_cell.length_a   1.000
_cell.length_b   1.000
_cell.length_c   1.000
_cell.angle_alpha   90.00
_cell.angle_beta   90.00
_cell.angle_gamma   90.00
#
_symmetry.space_group_name_H-M   'P 1'
#
loop_
_entity.id
_entity.type
_entity.pdbx_description
1 polymer ?
#
loop_
_entity_poly.entity_id
_entity_poly.type
_entity_poly.pdbx_seq_one_letter_code
_entity_poly.pdbx_strand_id
1 'polypeptide(L)'
;MTDAALATVVLQLAETEQKLAALERLVTDLGADIRTQAERTAQLQALEDAVAALAAKVAAVLPDDQGVPKVYAPRPAPRWWNLTGPARDAEIGRLRGFVEQIYRPGFGHLAARLRPCWASHELCLYCLDIAAELHAVLYLQSRRTIALLNGQAEYATRILPALADLMSAETRSGCQQHAPADGGLPVPVRAGQP
;
A
#
# COMPACT_ATOMS: atom_id res chain seq x y z
N MET A 1 -54.63 -38.49 9.57
CA MET A 1 -54.08 -37.15 9.27
C MET A 1 -55.26 -36.22 9.03
N THR A 2 -55.38 -35.15 9.81
CA THR A 2 -56.47 -34.19 9.72
C THR A 2 -56.28 -33.32 8.47
N ASP A 3 -57.39 -32.92 7.85
CA ASP A 3 -57.45 -32.06 6.65
C ASP A 3 -56.59 -30.79 6.79
N ALA A 4 -56.50 -30.26 8.01
CA ALA A 4 -55.66 -29.12 8.37
C ALA A 4 -54.15 -29.36 8.18
N ALA A 5 -53.64 -30.55 8.49
CA ALA A 5 -52.22 -30.86 8.34
C ALA A 5 -51.81 -30.98 6.86
N LEU A 6 -52.73 -31.49 6.02
CA LEU A 6 -52.53 -31.56 4.57
C LEU A 6 -52.48 -30.14 3.97
N ALA A 7 -53.38 -29.26 4.40
CA ALA A 7 -53.39 -27.86 3.97
C ALA A 7 -52.10 -27.11 4.34
N THR A 8 -51.55 -27.35 5.53
CA THR A 8 -50.27 -26.75 5.95
C THR A 8 -49.11 -27.21 5.08
N VAL A 9 -49.01 -28.50 4.77
CA VAL A 9 -47.94 -29.04 3.91
C VAL A 9 -48.04 -28.47 2.50
N VAL A 10 -49.25 -28.32 1.95
CA VAL A 10 -49.45 -27.71 0.62
C VAL A 10 -49.01 -26.25 0.60
N LEU A 11 -49.32 -25.47 1.65
CA LEU A 11 -48.87 -24.08 1.78
C LEU A 11 -47.34 -23.98 1.88
N GLN A 12 -46.70 -24.85 2.66
CA GLN A 12 -45.25 -24.90 2.79
C GLN A 12 -44.58 -25.28 1.46
N LEU A 13 -45.14 -26.24 0.72
CA LEU A 13 -44.63 -26.62 -0.60
C LEU A 13 -44.69 -25.43 -1.58
N ALA A 14 -45.83 -24.75 -1.64
CA ALA A 14 -45.98 -23.56 -2.49
C ALA A 14 -45.00 -22.44 -2.11
N GLU A 15 -44.75 -22.23 -0.81
CA GLU A 15 -43.75 -21.26 -0.34
C GLU A 15 -42.32 -21.68 -0.72
N THR A 16 -41.98 -22.96 -0.63
CA THR A 16 -40.66 -23.47 -1.05
C THR A 16 -40.46 -23.34 -2.56
N GLU A 17 -41.49 -23.60 -3.37
CA GLU A 17 -41.46 -23.39 -4.83
C GLU A 17 -41.22 -21.92 -5.18
N GLN A 18 -41.90 -21.00 -4.49
CA GLN A 18 -41.69 -19.56 -4.67
C GLN A 18 -40.27 -19.13 -4.30
N LYS A 19 -39.73 -19.64 -3.19
CA LYS A 19 -38.35 -19.37 -2.76
C LYS A 19 -37.33 -19.93 -3.75
N LEU A 20 -37.54 -21.15 -4.27
CA LEU A 20 -36.67 -21.75 -5.28
C LEU A 20 -36.67 -20.93 -6.57
N ALA A 21 -37.85 -20.54 -7.06
CA ALA A 21 -38.00 -19.68 -8.24
C ALA A 21 -37.38 -18.29 -8.05
N ALA A 22 -37.34 -17.76 -6.83
CA ALA A 22 -36.64 -16.51 -6.51
C ALA A 22 -35.12 -16.69 -6.49
N LEU A 23 -34.65 -17.82 -5.94
CA LEU A 23 -33.22 -18.15 -5.86
C LEU A 23 -32.63 -18.42 -7.26
N GLU A 24 -33.36 -19.10 -8.14
CA GLU A 24 -32.99 -19.31 -9.54
C GLU A 24 -32.84 -17.99 -10.31
N ARG A 25 -33.74 -17.04 -10.07
CA ARG A 25 -33.63 -15.69 -10.62
C ARG A 25 -32.38 -14.98 -10.12
N LEU A 26 -32.13 -14.97 -8.81
CA LEU A 26 -30.93 -14.37 -8.23
C LEU A 26 -29.62 -14.99 -8.76
N VAL A 27 -29.58 -16.32 -8.93
CA VAL A 27 -28.41 -17.01 -9.50
C VAL A 27 -28.21 -16.62 -10.97
N THR A 28 -29.30 -16.47 -11.72
CA THR A 28 -29.25 -16.03 -13.12
C THR A 28 -28.74 -14.60 -13.24
N ASP A 29 -29.23 -13.70 -12.37
CA ASP A 29 -28.82 -12.30 -12.32
C ASP A 29 -27.35 -12.16 -11.91
N LEU A 30 -26.92 -12.88 -10.86
CA LEU A 30 -25.51 -12.91 -10.44
C LEU A 30 -24.60 -13.45 -11.55
N GLY A 31 -25.06 -14.46 -12.28
CA GLY A 31 -24.35 -14.99 -13.45
C GLY A 31 -24.19 -13.94 -14.56
N ALA A 32 -25.19 -13.07 -14.75
CA ALA A 32 -25.09 -11.95 -15.69
C ALA A 32 -24.10 -10.89 -15.21
N ASP A 33 -24.15 -10.51 -13.93
CA ASP A 33 -23.24 -9.53 -13.34
C ASP A 33 -21.77 -9.98 -13.42
N ILE A 34 -21.49 -11.26 -13.14
CA ILE A 34 -20.14 -11.84 -13.26
C ILE A 34 -19.62 -11.74 -14.69
N ARG A 35 -20.46 -12.01 -15.70
CA ARG A 35 -20.08 -11.87 -17.12
C ARG A 35 -19.75 -10.42 -17.46
N THR A 36 -20.60 -9.48 -17.01
CA THR A 36 -20.33 -8.04 -17.19
C THR A 36 -19.04 -7.60 -16.50
N GLN A 37 -18.73 -8.12 -15.32
CA GLN A 37 -17.45 -7.83 -14.64
C GLN A 37 -16.25 -8.42 -15.38
N ALA A 38 -16.36 -9.63 -15.95
CA ALA A 38 -15.32 -10.21 -16.77
C ALA A 38 -15.04 -9.38 -18.04
N GLU A 39 -16.09 -8.87 -18.69
CA GLU A 39 -15.97 -7.97 -19.84
C GLU A 39 -15.27 -6.65 -19.48
N ARG A 40 -15.65 -6.02 -18.36
CA ARG A 40 -14.98 -4.80 -17.87
C ARG A 40 -13.51 -5.04 -17.55
N THR A 41 -13.18 -6.19 -16.97
CA THR A 41 -11.79 -6.55 -16.67
C THR A 41 -10.98 -6.75 -17.95
N ALA A 42 -11.56 -7.38 -18.97
CA ALA A 42 -10.93 -7.52 -20.28
C ALA A 42 -10.72 -6.16 -20.97
N GLN A 43 -11.66 -5.22 -20.83
CA GLN A 43 -11.52 -3.85 -21.35
C GLN A 43 -10.38 -3.09 -20.65
N LEU A 44 -10.21 -3.25 -19.33
CA LEU A 44 -9.10 -2.65 -18.60
C LEU A 44 -7.75 -3.20 -19.06
N GLN A 45 -7.63 -4.53 -19.23
CA GLN A 45 -6.41 -5.14 -19.76
C GLN A 45 -6.07 -4.61 -21.17
N ALA A 46 -7.07 -4.51 -22.04
CA ALA A 46 -6.88 -3.97 -23.39
C ALA A 46 -6.43 -2.48 -23.36
N LEU A 47 -6.91 -1.70 -22.39
CA LEU A 47 -6.47 -0.32 -22.19
C LEU A 47 -5.01 -0.26 -21.70
N GLU A 48 -4.63 -1.12 -20.76
CA GLU A 48 -3.23 -1.22 -20.29
C GLU A 48 -2.29 -1.58 -21.44
N ASP A 49 -2.66 -2.54 -22.27
CA ASP A 49 -1.88 -2.95 -23.46
C ASP A 49 -1.77 -1.79 -24.47
N ALA A 50 -2.87 -1.05 -24.69
CA ALA A 50 -2.87 0.12 -25.57
C ALA A 50 -2.00 1.26 -25.03
N VAL A 51 -1.99 1.49 -23.72
CA VAL A 51 -1.12 2.49 -23.07
C VAL A 51 0.35 2.06 -23.20
N ALA A 52 0.67 0.78 -22.99
CA ALA A 52 2.03 0.27 -23.17
C ALA A 52 2.50 0.40 -24.64
N ALA A 53 1.63 0.07 -25.60
CA ALA A 53 1.92 0.23 -27.01
C ALA A 53 2.09 1.70 -27.42
N LEU A 54 1.28 2.61 -26.85
CA LEU A 54 1.42 4.05 -27.08
C LEU A 54 2.73 4.58 -26.47
N ALA A 55 3.08 4.16 -25.26
CA ALA A 55 4.35 4.52 -24.62
C ALA A 55 5.55 4.06 -25.47
N ALA A 56 5.50 2.85 -26.03
CA ALA A 56 6.54 2.35 -26.95
C ALA A 56 6.62 3.18 -28.25
N LYS A 57 5.48 3.55 -28.84
CA LYS A 57 5.44 4.41 -30.03
C LYS A 57 5.96 5.81 -29.75
N VAL A 58 5.61 6.39 -28.60
CA VAL A 58 6.13 7.68 -28.15
C VAL A 58 7.65 7.60 -27.99
N ALA A 59 8.16 6.55 -27.36
CA ALA A 59 9.60 6.32 -27.21
C ALA A 59 10.34 6.15 -28.56
N ALA A 60 9.67 5.62 -29.58
CA ALA A 60 10.25 5.44 -30.92
C ALA A 60 10.20 6.70 -31.81
N VAL A 61 9.25 7.61 -31.55
CA VAL A 61 9.09 8.87 -32.31
C VAL A 61 9.91 9.99 -31.69
N LEU A 62 10.16 9.93 -30.37
CA LEU A 62 11.16 10.78 -29.73
C LEU A 62 12.53 10.41 -30.30
N PRO A 63 13.32 11.39 -30.81
CA PRO A 63 14.65 11.10 -31.30
C PRO A 63 15.47 10.42 -30.20
N ASP A 64 16.28 9.44 -30.60
CA ASP A 64 17.29 8.85 -29.73
C ASP A 64 18.22 9.98 -29.29
N ASP A 65 18.03 10.44 -28.06
CA ASP A 65 18.80 11.51 -27.45
C ASP A 65 20.21 10.97 -27.17
N GLN A 66 21.03 10.88 -28.22
CA GLN A 66 22.47 10.65 -28.15
C GLN A 66 23.18 11.90 -27.59
N GLY A 67 22.65 12.46 -26.50
CA GLY A 67 23.15 13.68 -25.87
C GLY A 67 22.24 14.31 -24.82
N VAL A 68 20.94 13.96 -24.72
CA VAL A 68 20.09 14.47 -23.63
C VAL A 68 20.13 13.49 -22.46
N PRO A 69 20.52 13.92 -21.25
CA PRO A 69 20.70 12.96 -20.18
C PRO A 69 19.32 12.52 -19.67
N LYS A 70 19.12 11.19 -19.66
CA LYS A 70 17.88 10.50 -19.27
C LYS A 70 17.23 11.18 -18.06
N VAL A 71 16.04 11.74 -18.28
CA VAL A 71 15.19 12.28 -17.22
C VAL A 71 14.82 11.15 -16.28
N TYR A 72 15.12 11.30 -14.98
CA TYR A 72 14.78 10.27 -14.02
C TYR A 72 13.26 10.19 -13.85
N ALA A 73 12.71 8.98 -13.99
CA ALA A 73 11.30 8.68 -13.71
C ALA A 73 11.20 7.89 -12.39
N PRO A 74 10.27 8.26 -11.49
CA PRO A 74 10.08 7.54 -10.25
C PRO A 74 9.70 6.09 -10.51
N ARG A 75 10.17 5.20 -9.63
CA ARG A 75 9.82 3.80 -9.68
C ARG A 75 8.34 3.59 -9.33
N PRO A 76 7.71 2.50 -9.81
CA PRO A 76 6.40 2.10 -9.31
C PRO A 76 6.45 1.90 -7.80
N ALA A 77 5.46 2.45 -7.08
CA ALA A 77 5.38 2.32 -5.63
C ALA A 77 5.31 0.84 -5.23
N PRO A 78 6.20 0.38 -4.33
CA PRO A 78 6.15 -0.99 -3.82
C PRO A 78 4.83 -1.23 -3.11
N ARG A 79 4.15 -2.31 -3.48
CA ARG A 79 2.90 -2.73 -2.82
C ARG A 79 3.24 -3.43 -1.50
N TRP A 80 3.64 -2.66 -0.49
CA TRP A 80 4.17 -3.18 0.78
C TRP A 80 3.25 -4.22 1.45
N TRP A 81 1.93 -4.11 1.28
CA TRP A 81 0.95 -5.08 1.79
C TRP A 81 1.00 -6.46 1.08
N ASN A 82 1.55 -6.53 -0.13
CA ASN A 82 1.66 -7.75 -0.93
C ASN A 82 3.10 -8.32 -1.02
N LEU A 83 4.11 -7.54 -0.62
CA LEU A 83 5.50 -7.96 -0.68
C LEU A 83 5.88 -8.86 0.51
N THR A 84 6.37 -10.06 0.21
CA THR A 84 6.83 -11.04 1.19
C THR A 84 8.20 -11.61 0.83
N GLY A 85 8.90 -12.16 1.82
CA GLY A 85 10.17 -12.87 1.66
C GLY A 85 11.24 -12.03 0.93
N PRO A 86 12.01 -12.65 0.01
CA PRO A 86 13.14 -11.98 -0.64
C PRO A 86 12.80 -10.69 -1.38
N ALA A 87 11.60 -10.58 -1.95
CA ALA A 87 11.18 -9.36 -2.65
C ALA A 87 10.99 -8.18 -1.69
N ARG A 88 10.46 -8.45 -0.49
CA ARG A 88 10.35 -7.43 0.56
C ARG A 88 11.73 -7.02 1.07
N ASP A 89 12.60 -7.99 1.31
CA ASP A 89 13.96 -7.74 1.81
C ASP A 89 14.79 -6.91 0.82
N ALA A 90 14.63 -7.15 -0.48
CA ALA A 90 15.27 -6.36 -1.53
C ALA A 90 14.84 -4.88 -1.50
N GLU A 91 13.55 -4.59 -1.34
CA GLU A 91 13.06 -3.21 -1.24
C GLU A 91 13.48 -2.53 0.07
N ILE A 92 13.49 -3.25 1.19
CA ILE A 92 14.05 -2.76 2.45
C ILE A 92 15.56 -2.47 2.29
N GLY A 93 16.29 -3.33 1.57
CA GLY A 93 17.72 -3.15 1.26
C GLY A 93 17.98 -1.87 0.47
N ARG A 94 17.15 -1.57 -0.54
CA ARG A 94 17.22 -0.30 -1.27
C ARG A 94 16.99 0.89 -0.36
N LEU A 95 15.93 0.87 0.46
CA LEU A 95 15.63 1.96 1.40
C LEU A 95 16.77 2.16 2.41
N ARG A 96 17.40 1.07 2.86
CA ARG A 96 18.58 1.13 3.72
C ARG A 96 19.74 1.85 3.04
N GLY A 97 19.99 1.54 1.76
CA GLY A 97 20.96 2.27 0.94
C GLY A 97 20.68 3.78 0.88
N PHE A 98 19.43 4.17 0.63
CA PHE A 98 19.02 5.58 0.68
C PHE A 98 19.25 6.20 2.06
N VAL A 99 18.85 5.51 3.13
CA VAL A 99 19.00 6.00 4.51
C VAL A 99 20.46 6.25 4.86
N GLU A 100 21.34 5.33 4.49
CA GLU A 100 22.76 5.38 4.83
C GLU A 100 23.54 6.36 3.97
N GLN A 101 23.23 6.44 2.67
CA GLN A 101 24.01 7.24 1.73
C GLN A 101 23.50 8.68 1.58
N ILE A 102 22.21 8.91 1.80
CA ILE A 102 21.57 10.21 1.53
C ILE A 102 20.91 10.77 2.78
N TYR A 103 20.00 10.01 3.41
CA TYR A 103 19.17 10.56 4.48
C TYR A 103 19.98 10.95 5.73
N ARG A 104 20.82 10.04 6.24
CA ARG A 104 21.65 10.29 7.43
C ARG A 104 22.72 11.35 7.19
N PRO A 105 23.51 11.31 6.09
CA PRO A 105 24.52 12.34 5.85
C PRO A 105 23.93 13.71 5.56
N GLY A 106 22.83 13.78 4.79
CA GLY A 106 22.23 15.03 4.34
C GLY A 106 21.28 15.69 5.36
N PHE A 107 20.61 14.89 6.19
CA PHE A 107 19.53 15.37 7.06
C PHE A 107 19.70 14.93 8.52
N GLY A 108 20.93 14.97 9.03
CA GLY A 108 21.33 14.36 10.31
C GLY A 108 20.40 14.59 11.50
N HIS A 109 19.87 15.81 11.69
CA HIS A 109 18.95 16.10 12.80
C HIS A 109 17.56 15.44 12.64
N LEU A 110 17.07 15.28 11.40
CA LEU A 110 15.84 14.53 11.11
C LEU A 110 16.11 13.03 11.22
N ALA A 111 17.23 12.57 10.65
CA ALA A 111 17.62 11.17 10.65
C ALA A 111 17.90 10.63 12.07
N ALA A 112 18.37 11.47 12.99
CA ALA A 112 18.55 11.10 14.40
C ALA A 112 17.25 10.67 15.10
N ARG A 113 16.10 11.06 14.54
CA ARG A 113 14.77 10.71 15.06
C ARG A 113 14.25 9.38 14.54
N LEU A 114 14.88 8.83 13.51
CA LEU A 114 14.56 7.53 12.93
C LEU A 114 15.23 6.43 13.75
N ARG A 115 14.42 5.64 14.47
CA ARG A 115 14.94 4.55 15.31
C ARG A 115 15.43 3.36 14.48
N PRO A 116 16.39 2.55 14.97
CA PRO A 116 16.93 1.40 14.24
C PRO A 116 15.90 0.35 13.80
N CYS A 117 14.76 0.26 14.49
CA CYS A 117 13.69 -0.68 14.18
C CYS A 117 12.83 -0.29 12.96
N TRP A 118 13.07 0.87 12.32
CA TRP A 118 12.23 1.40 11.23
C TRP A 118 11.89 0.38 10.13
N ALA A 119 12.80 -0.55 9.83
CA ALA A 119 12.60 -1.55 8.77
C ALA A 119 11.46 -2.54 9.08
N SER A 120 11.08 -2.66 10.35
CA SER A 120 9.97 -3.51 10.82
C SER A 120 8.63 -2.79 10.84
N HIS A 121 8.60 -1.47 10.60
CA HIS A 121 7.37 -0.67 10.66
C HIS A 121 6.90 -0.30 9.25
N GLU A 122 5.72 -0.77 8.85
CA GLU A 122 5.21 -0.57 7.49
C GLU A 122 5.05 0.93 7.15
N LEU A 123 4.54 1.74 8.08
CA LEU A 123 4.44 3.20 7.89
C LEU A 123 5.81 3.85 7.62
N CYS A 124 6.88 3.37 8.27
CA CYS A 124 8.23 3.86 8.00
C CYS A 124 8.69 3.47 6.59
N LEU A 125 8.31 2.29 6.09
CA LEU A 125 8.64 1.88 4.72
C LEU A 125 7.94 2.77 3.68
N TYR A 126 6.65 3.10 3.87
CA TYR A 126 5.95 4.05 3.00
C TYR A 126 6.62 5.44 3.03
N CYS A 127 6.90 5.99 4.22
CA CYS A 127 7.50 7.30 4.35
C CYS A 127 8.91 7.37 3.72
N LEU A 128 9.75 6.36 3.94
CA LEU A 128 11.09 6.32 3.37
C LEU A 128 11.06 6.10 1.85
N ASP A 129 10.11 5.34 1.33
CA ASP A 129 9.92 5.20 -0.11
C ASP A 129 9.58 6.53 -0.78
N ILE A 130 8.60 7.26 -0.23
CA ILE A 130 8.26 8.61 -0.70
C ILE A 130 9.47 9.54 -0.62
N ALA A 131 10.20 9.52 0.50
CA ALA A 131 11.37 10.37 0.68
C ALA A 131 12.47 10.04 -0.33
N ALA A 132 12.73 8.76 -0.59
CA ALA A 132 13.78 8.28 -1.49
C ALA A 132 13.45 8.60 -2.96
N GLU A 133 12.25 8.26 -3.41
CA GLU A 133 11.84 8.50 -4.80
C GLU A 133 11.70 9.99 -5.09
N LEU A 134 11.17 10.78 -4.16
CA LEU A 134 11.09 12.23 -4.33
C LEU A 134 12.49 12.87 -4.37
N HIS A 135 13.43 12.40 -3.55
CA HIS A 135 14.83 12.82 -3.67
C HIS A 135 15.39 12.51 -5.06
N ALA A 136 15.18 11.28 -5.55
CA ALA A 136 15.67 10.88 -6.86
C ALA A 136 15.07 11.75 -7.99
N VAL A 137 13.75 11.98 -7.96
CA VAL A 137 13.05 12.88 -8.89
C VAL A 137 13.58 14.31 -8.85
N LEU A 138 13.98 14.80 -7.68
CA LEU A 138 14.44 16.18 -7.52
C LEU A 138 15.93 16.37 -7.82
N TYR A 139 16.76 15.35 -7.66
CA TYR A 139 18.23 15.48 -7.70
C TYR A 139 18.92 14.68 -8.80
N LEU A 140 18.27 13.68 -9.41
CA LEU A 140 18.83 12.92 -10.54
C LEU A 140 18.47 13.51 -11.90
N GLN A 141 17.75 14.64 -11.94
CA GLN A 141 17.44 15.32 -13.19
C GLN A 141 18.68 15.95 -13.79
N SER A 142 18.77 15.84 -15.11
CA SER A 142 19.89 16.36 -15.89
C SER A 142 19.96 17.88 -15.96
N ARG A 143 18.81 18.56 -15.77
CA ARG A 143 18.70 20.01 -15.72
C ARG A 143 17.84 20.44 -14.54
N ARG A 144 18.37 21.37 -13.74
CA ARG A 144 17.62 22.02 -12.65
C ARG A 144 16.75 23.14 -13.20
N THR A 145 15.43 23.01 -13.05
CA THR A 145 14.44 24.03 -13.43
C THR A 145 13.97 24.80 -12.19
N ILE A 146 13.24 25.92 -12.39
CA ILE A 146 12.62 26.66 -11.28
C ILE A 146 11.66 25.76 -10.50
N ALA A 147 10.88 24.92 -11.20
CA ALA A 147 9.97 23.96 -10.56
C ALA A 147 10.74 22.95 -9.68
N LEU A 148 11.85 22.42 -10.16
CA LEU A 148 12.70 21.51 -9.35
C LEU A 148 13.34 22.23 -8.18
N LEU A 149 13.80 23.46 -8.35
CA LEU A 149 14.36 24.26 -7.26
C LEU A 149 13.32 24.50 -6.15
N ASN A 150 12.08 24.86 -6.52
CA ASN A 150 10.99 24.99 -5.57
C ASN A 150 10.65 23.66 -4.90
N GLY A 151 10.60 22.57 -5.68
CA GLY A 151 10.37 21.22 -5.16
C GLY A 151 11.43 20.79 -4.15
N GLN A 152 12.70 21.11 -4.39
CA GLN A 152 13.80 20.86 -3.46
C GLN A 152 13.68 21.68 -2.18
N ALA A 153 13.24 22.94 -2.27
CA ALA A 153 12.99 23.77 -1.09
C ALA A 153 11.83 23.21 -0.26
N GLU A 154 10.72 22.85 -0.89
CA GLU A 154 9.56 22.22 -0.23
C GLU A 154 9.93 20.86 0.38
N TYR A 155 10.70 20.06 -0.35
CA TYR A 155 11.19 18.76 0.11
C TYR A 155 11.97 18.87 1.42
N ALA A 156 12.94 19.78 1.48
CA ALA A 156 13.81 19.95 2.64
C ALA A 156 13.11 20.63 3.83
N THR A 157 12.22 21.60 3.57
CA THR A 157 11.68 22.47 4.63
C THR A 157 10.31 22.04 5.16
N ARG A 158 9.52 21.29 4.38
CA ARG A 158 8.17 20.86 4.78
C ARG A 158 7.98 19.35 4.73
N ILE A 159 8.30 18.72 3.60
CA ILE A 159 7.96 17.32 3.37
C ILE A 159 8.82 16.40 4.26
N LEU A 160 10.14 16.52 4.20
CA LEU A 160 11.03 15.66 5.00
C LEU A 160 10.81 15.80 6.52
N PRO A 161 10.65 16.99 7.10
CA PRO A 161 10.30 17.14 8.51
C PRO A 161 9.00 16.42 8.88
N ALA A 162 7.94 16.58 8.07
CA ALA A 162 6.65 15.94 8.34
C ALA A 162 6.73 14.41 8.27
N LEU A 163 7.45 13.86 7.27
CA LEU A 163 7.68 12.41 7.19
C LEU A 163 8.51 11.91 8.38
N ALA A 164 9.52 12.65 8.81
CA ALA A 164 10.31 12.32 9.99
C ALA A 164 9.47 12.33 11.27
N ASP A 165 8.52 13.25 11.39
CA ASP A 165 7.55 13.29 12.50
C ASP A 165 6.70 12.01 12.55
N LEU A 166 6.13 11.59 11.42
CA LEU A 166 5.32 10.38 11.31
C LEU A 166 6.12 9.13 11.70
N MET A 167 7.30 8.93 11.11
CA MET A 167 8.16 7.78 11.41
C MET A 167 8.61 7.77 12.88
N SER A 168 8.89 8.94 13.43
CA SER A 168 9.33 9.08 14.82
C SER A 168 8.19 8.82 15.80
N ALA A 169 6.94 9.17 15.45
CA ALA A 169 5.76 8.82 16.24
C ALA A 169 5.54 7.29 16.22
N GLU A 170 5.50 6.70 15.02
CA GLU A 170 5.31 5.27 14.80
C GLU A 170 6.30 4.41 15.58
N THR A 171 7.60 4.74 15.50
CA THR A 171 8.66 3.96 16.17
C THR A 171 8.74 4.22 17.68
N ARG A 172 8.06 5.25 18.20
CA ARG A 172 7.98 5.53 19.65
C ARG A 172 6.78 4.83 20.29
N SER A 173 5.61 4.85 19.67
CA SER A 173 4.38 4.30 20.25
C SER A 173 4.03 2.89 19.75
N GLY A 174 4.37 2.55 18.51
CA GLY A 174 3.96 1.29 17.86
C GLY A 174 4.99 0.16 17.96
N CYS A 175 6.16 0.39 18.55
CA CYS A 175 7.23 -0.59 18.57
C CYS A 175 7.11 -1.54 19.78
N GLN A 176 6.43 -2.68 19.58
CA GLN A 176 6.31 -3.74 20.61
C GLN A 176 7.67 -4.26 21.10
N GLN A 177 8.71 -4.19 20.25
CA GLN A 177 10.09 -4.60 20.59
C GLN A 177 10.78 -3.64 21.58
N HIS A 178 10.23 -2.45 21.80
CA HIS A 178 10.75 -1.45 22.74
C HIS A 178 9.67 -0.96 23.71
N ALA A 179 8.53 -1.64 23.80
CA ALA A 179 7.61 -1.41 24.90
C ALA A 179 8.39 -1.60 26.20
N PRO A 180 8.34 -0.66 27.16
CA PRO A 180 8.90 -0.93 28.48
C PRO A 180 8.26 -2.23 28.95
N ALA A 181 9.08 -3.21 29.32
CA ALA A 181 8.58 -4.44 29.91
C ALA A 181 7.73 -4.00 31.10
N ASP A 182 6.41 -4.12 30.98
CA ASP A 182 5.52 -3.95 32.11
C ASP A 182 5.94 -5.01 33.11
N GLY A 183 6.74 -4.57 34.08
CA GLY A 183 7.14 -5.36 35.22
C GLY A 183 5.87 -5.77 35.92
N GLY A 184 5.46 -7.02 35.66
CA GLY A 184 4.34 -7.65 36.33
C GLY A 184 4.54 -7.53 37.82
N LEU A 185 3.85 -6.57 38.43
CA LEU A 185 3.65 -6.56 39.85
C LEU A 185 2.80 -7.80 40.17
N PRO A 186 3.27 -8.70 41.05
CA PRO A 186 2.48 -9.86 41.41
C PRO A 186 1.22 -9.37 42.12
N VAL A 187 0.06 -9.75 41.57
CA VAL A 187 -1.23 -9.58 42.24
C VAL A 187 -1.17 -10.34 43.58
N PRO A 188 -1.35 -9.69 44.74
CA PRO A 188 -1.36 -10.40 46.01
C PRO A 188 -2.62 -11.27 46.06
N VAL A 189 -2.43 -12.58 46.10
CA VAL A 189 -3.47 -13.56 46.41
C VAL A 189 -3.97 -13.25 47.82
N ARG A 190 -5.24 -12.83 47.93
CA ARG A 190 -5.94 -12.71 49.21
C ARG A 190 -6.05 -14.12 49.81
N ALA A 191 -5.34 -14.34 50.92
CA ALA A 191 -5.53 -15.51 51.76
C ALA A 191 -6.99 -15.56 52.25
N GLY A 192 -7.64 -16.69 52.05
CA GLY A 192 -8.99 -16.95 52.53
C GLY A 192 -9.05 -17.10 54.06
N GLN A 193 -10.20 -16.71 54.59
CA GLN A 193 -10.80 -17.19 55.84
C GLN A 193 -12.31 -17.27 55.58
N PRO A 194 -13.04 -18.21 56.19
CA PRO A 194 -13.10 -18.37 57.64
C PRO A 194 -12.30 -19.53 58.22
#